data_AF-A0A8X8WBY3-F1
#
_entry.id   AF-A0A8X8WBY3-F1
#
_cell.length_a   1.000
_cell.length_b   1.000
_cell.length_c   1.000
_cell.angle_alpha   90.00
_cell.angle_beta   90.00
_cell.angle_gamma   90.00
#
_symmetry.space_group_name_H-M   'P 1'
#
loop_
_entity.id
_entity.type
_entity.pdbx_description
1 polymer ?
#
loop_
_entity_poly.entity_id
_entity_poly.type
_entity_poly.pdbx_seq_one_letter_code
_entity_poly.pdbx_strand_id
1 'polypeptide(L)'
;MVLSTYHTYIQDRKCKKLLKCGNCLVWVSMRNKSIAASPNGRFFSTGPDKPTSPNGYVKPNKIEEAETVEVPPPPTEKLLVLGGNGFVGSNVCKEALNRGLTVASLSRSGRPSIQESWANRVMWHQGNLFLTESWKDALKGVTSIISCVGGFGSNSQMYKINGTANINAIRAASEAGVKRFVYISAADFGLVNYLLQGYYEGKRAAETELLTRYPYGGVILRPGFIHGTRRVGSMKLPLGVIGSPLETVLQYTKALNQIPLVGPLLTPPVSVNAVAKVAVRASTDPVFPPGIVDVYGIQRYGQQQR
;
A
#
# COMPACT_ATOMS: atom_id res chain seq x y z
N MET A 1 25.30 -29.30 -8.92
CA MET A 1 24.26 -28.38 -8.40
C MET A 1 24.55 -26.99 -8.97
N VAL A 2 23.68 -26.46 -9.83
CA VAL A 2 23.91 -25.20 -10.55
C VAL A 2 23.60 -24.02 -9.62
N LEU A 3 24.62 -23.28 -9.19
CA LEU A 3 24.45 -22.04 -8.43
C LEU A 3 24.16 -20.90 -9.42
N SER A 4 22.92 -20.40 -9.43
CA SER A 4 22.59 -19.17 -10.16
C SER A 4 22.84 -17.96 -9.24
N THR A 5 23.64 -17.01 -9.72
CA THR A 5 24.12 -15.89 -8.93
C THR A 5 23.21 -14.68 -9.15
N TYR A 6 22.54 -14.20 -8.09
CA TYR A 6 21.65 -13.04 -8.18
C TYR A 6 22.23 -11.88 -7.37
N HIS A 7 23.04 -11.06 -8.05
CA HIS A 7 23.55 -9.75 -7.61
C HIS A 7 24.45 -9.67 -6.36
N THR A 8 25.42 -8.76 -6.44
CA THR A 8 26.31 -8.37 -5.36
C THR A 8 25.78 -7.06 -4.75
N TYR A 9 25.55 -7.03 -3.45
CA TYR A 9 25.15 -5.81 -2.73
C TYR A 9 26.23 -5.37 -1.76
N ILE A 10 26.48 -4.05 -1.70
CA ILE A 10 27.36 -3.44 -0.70
C ILE A 10 26.46 -2.85 0.38
N GLN A 11 26.46 -3.46 1.57
CA GLN A 11 25.93 -2.88 2.81
C GLN A 11 27.06 -2.90 3.85
N ASP A 12 27.21 -1.81 4.61
CA ASP A 12 28.18 -1.67 5.72
C ASP A 12 29.64 -2.02 5.38
N ARG A 13 30.12 -1.54 4.24
CA ARG A 13 31.52 -1.74 3.74
C ARG A 13 31.98 -3.21 3.66
N LYS A 14 31.06 -4.18 3.67
CA LYS A 14 31.37 -5.61 3.49
C LYS A 14 30.68 -6.11 2.22
N CYS A 15 31.45 -6.70 1.31
CA CYS A 15 30.90 -7.36 0.12
C CYS A 15 30.15 -8.62 0.58
N LYS A 16 28.83 -8.64 0.45
CA LYS A 16 28.02 -9.82 0.76
C LYS A 16 27.41 -10.35 -0.54
N LYS A 17 27.50 -11.67 -0.73
CA LYS A 17 26.94 -12.36 -1.89
C LYS A 17 25.71 -13.15 -1.45
N LEU A 18 24.58 -12.90 -2.11
CA LEU A 18 23.34 -13.63 -1.87
C LEU A 18 23.35 -14.89 -2.74
N LEU A 19 23.32 -16.05 -2.10
CA LEU A 19 23.23 -17.33 -2.79
C LEU A 19 21.88 -17.97 -2.48
N LYS A 20 21.19 -18.43 -3.53
CA LYS A 20 19.97 -19.21 -3.42
C LYS A 20 20.32 -20.70 -3.48
N CYS A 21 20.05 -21.43 -2.39
CA CYS A 21 20.17 -22.87 -2.34
C CYS A 21 18.80 -23.45 -2.01
N GLY A 22 18.12 -24.03 -3.01
CA GLY A 22 16.73 -24.46 -2.87
C GLY A 22 15.77 -23.31 -2.49
N ASN A 23 14.99 -23.49 -1.43
CA ASN A 23 14.07 -22.49 -0.89
C ASN A 23 14.69 -21.55 0.15
N CYS A 24 15.99 -21.66 0.44
CA CYS A 24 16.70 -20.81 1.39
C CYS A 24 17.56 -19.76 0.69
N LEU A 25 17.65 -18.58 1.32
CA LEU A 25 18.55 -17.49 0.96
C LEU A 25 19.68 -17.44 1.99
N VAL A 26 20.92 -17.56 1.54
CA VAL A 26 22.11 -17.54 2.39
C VAL A 26 22.97 -16.34 2.02
N TRP A 27 23.35 -15.55 3.03
CA TRP A 27 24.30 -14.44 2.88
C TRP A 27 25.71 -14.92 3.19
N VAL A 28 26.59 -14.86 2.19
CA VAL A 28 28.01 -15.17 2.36
C VAL A 28 28.80 -13.86 2.45
N SER A 29 29.50 -13.67 3.56
CA SER A 29 30.41 -12.54 3.77
C SER A 29 31.74 -12.78 3.06
N MET A 30 32.06 -11.96 2.06
CA MET A 30 33.35 -12.02 1.39
C MET A 30 34.35 -11.11 2.10
N ARG A 31 35.40 -11.68 2.69
CA ARG A 31 36.55 -10.90 3.16
C ARG A 31 37.43 -10.58 1.94
N ASN A 32 37.36 -9.35 1.44
CA ASN A 32 38.38 -8.83 0.52
C ASN A 32 39.66 -8.59 1.32
N LYS A 33 40.73 -9.33 1.02
CA LYS A 33 42.09 -8.89 1.36
C LYS A 33 42.47 -7.83 0.33
N SER A 34 42.39 -6.56 0.70
CA SER A 34 42.90 -5.46 -0.12
C SER A 34 44.42 -5.59 -0.23
N ILE A 35 44.93 -5.88 -1.42
CA ILE A 35 46.35 -5.69 -1.75
C ILE A 35 46.49 -4.22 -2.15
N ALA A 36 47.16 -3.43 -1.31
CA ALA A 36 47.54 -2.07 -1.65
C ALA A 36 48.71 -2.12 -2.65
N ALA A 37 48.47 -1.67 -3.88
CA ALA A 37 49.53 -1.45 -4.87
C ALA A 37 50.03 -0.01 -4.73
N SER A 38 51.30 0.15 -4.35
CA SER A 38 52.01 1.43 -4.38
C SER A 38 52.62 1.63 -5.77
N PRO A 39 52.47 2.80 -6.42
CA PRO A 39 53.07 3.07 -7.71
C PRO A 39 54.44 3.71 -7.50
N ASN A 40 55.51 2.92 -7.55
CA ASN A 40 56.83 3.39 -7.99
C ASN A 40 57.75 2.18 -8.21
N GLY A 41 58.30 2.10 -9.41
CA GLY A 41 58.99 0.91 -9.91
C GLY A 41 60.35 0.64 -9.28
N ARG A 42 60.71 -0.64 -9.32
CA ARG A 42 61.98 -1.15 -9.87
C ARG A 42 61.89 -2.67 -9.98
N PHE A 43 62.09 -3.14 -11.20
CA PHE A 43 62.42 -4.52 -11.54
C PHE A 43 63.86 -4.82 -11.09
N PHE A 44 64.23 -6.11 -11.08
CA PHE A 44 65.50 -6.71 -10.62
C PHE A 44 65.57 -6.87 -9.08
N SER A 45 65.92 -8.01 -8.48
CA SER A 45 66.96 -8.98 -8.85
C SER A 45 66.78 -10.34 -8.14
N THR A 46 67.58 -11.31 -8.58
CA THR A 46 67.61 -12.76 -8.36
C THR A 46 68.23 -13.25 -7.04
N GLY A 47 67.70 -14.38 -6.53
CA GLY A 47 68.44 -15.47 -5.86
C GLY A 47 68.16 -15.69 -4.36
N PRO A 48 68.52 -16.85 -3.77
CA PRO A 48 68.63 -18.20 -4.34
C PRO A 48 67.84 -19.27 -3.54
N ASP A 49 67.66 -20.42 -4.18
CA ASP A 49 67.01 -21.63 -3.66
C ASP A 49 67.59 -22.18 -2.34
N LYS A 50 66.71 -22.71 -1.48
CA LYS A 50 67.03 -23.80 -0.55
C LYS A 50 65.86 -24.81 -0.44
N PRO A 51 66.16 -26.09 -0.15
CA PRO A 51 65.42 -27.22 -0.72
C PRO A 51 64.35 -27.84 0.20
N THR A 52 63.32 -28.38 -0.47
CA THR A 52 62.43 -29.52 -0.13
C THR A 52 62.04 -29.82 1.33
N SER A 53 60.72 -29.86 1.57
CA SER A 53 60.09 -30.93 2.37
C SER A 53 58.87 -31.48 1.61
N PRO A 54 58.81 -32.79 1.29
CA PRO A 54 57.77 -33.37 0.42
C PRO A 54 56.58 -33.88 1.24
N ASN A 55 55.97 -33.04 2.07
CA ASN A 55 54.71 -33.37 2.76
C ASN A 55 53.95 -32.10 3.15
N GLY A 56 53.47 -31.36 2.15
CA GLY A 56 52.56 -30.22 2.31
C GLY A 56 51.13 -30.66 2.58
N TYR A 57 50.87 -31.29 3.74
CA TYR A 57 49.51 -31.43 4.26
C TYR A 57 49.00 -30.04 4.64
N VAL A 58 48.22 -29.42 3.74
CA VAL A 58 47.44 -28.23 4.05
C VAL A 58 46.31 -28.66 4.98
N LYS A 59 46.36 -28.24 6.25
CA LYS A 59 45.24 -28.43 7.19
C LYS A 59 43.99 -27.78 6.59
N PRO A 60 42.87 -28.51 6.38
CA PRO A 60 41.64 -27.87 6.00
C PRO A 60 41.22 -26.92 7.12
N ASN A 61 40.96 -25.66 6.77
CA ASN A 61 40.39 -24.69 7.69
C ASN A 61 39.10 -25.26 8.24
N LYS A 62 38.97 -25.29 9.58
CA LYS A 62 37.70 -25.60 10.24
C LYS A 62 36.63 -24.68 9.70
N ILE A 63 35.64 -25.26 9.02
CA ILE A 63 34.41 -24.57 8.67
C ILE A 63 33.60 -24.55 9.97
N GLU A 64 33.61 -23.41 10.65
CA GLU A 64 32.65 -23.16 11.73
C GLU A 64 31.26 -23.12 11.09
N GLU A 65 30.43 -24.09 11.47
CA GLU A 65 29.04 -24.18 11.09
C GLU A 65 28.34 -22.88 11.51
N ALA A 66 27.70 -22.19 10.56
CA ALA A 66 27.08 -20.90 10.82
C ALA A 66 25.92 -21.08 11.81
N GLU A 67 26.03 -20.42 12.95
CA GLU A 67 25.00 -20.41 13.99
C GLU A 67 23.66 -19.95 13.40
N THR A 68 22.62 -20.76 13.59
CA THR A 68 21.28 -20.46 13.08
C THR A 68 20.71 -19.30 13.87
N VAL A 69 20.70 -18.11 13.26
CA VAL A 69 19.97 -16.96 13.80
C VAL A 69 18.49 -17.30 13.75
N GLU A 70 17.86 -17.45 14.92
CA GLU A 70 16.40 -17.51 15.02
C GLU A 70 15.83 -16.16 14.56
N VAL A 71 15.34 -16.12 13.33
CA VAL A 71 14.62 -14.96 12.82
C VAL A 71 13.21 -15.03 13.40
N PRO A 72 12.76 -14.06 14.21
CA PRO A 72 11.39 -14.03 14.68
C PRO A 72 10.43 -14.06 13.46
N PRO A 73 9.26 -14.70 13.59
CA PRO A 73 8.31 -14.78 12.49
C PRO A 73 8.04 -13.37 11.96
N PRO A 74 7.99 -13.19 10.63
CA PRO A 74 7.77 -11.88 10.04
C PRO A 74 6.51 -11.28 10.68
N PRO A 75 6.56 -10.01 11.13
CA PRO A 75 5.42 -9.40 11.79
C PRO A 75 4.22 -9.50 10.84
N THR A 76 3.17 -10.20 11.28
CA THR A 76 1.93 -10.31 10.51
C THR A 76 1.48 -8.92 10.10
N GLU A 77 1.40 -8.67 8.79
CA GLU A 77 1.02 -7.36 8.27
C GLU A 77 -0.37 -6.99 8.81
N LYS A 78 -0.41 -5.95 9.64
CA LYS A 78 -1.64 -5.41 10.21
C LYS A 78 -2.08 -4.23 9.38
N LEU A 79 -3.15 -4.44 8.62
CA LEU A 79 -3.81 -3.43 7.81
C LEU A 79 -4.92 -2.74 8.61
N LEU A 80 -4.90 -1.41 8.65
CA LEU A 80 -5.99 -0.61 9.20
C LEU A 80 -6.82 0.03 8.06
N VAL A 81 -8.12 -0.27 8.02
CA VAL A 81 -9.06 0.27 7.03
C VAL A 81 -9.92 1.37 7.66
N LEU A 82 -9.70 2.61 7.26
CA LEU A 82 -10.55 3.75 7.67
C LEU A 82 -11.83 3.75 6.82
N GLY A 83 -12.98 3.73 7.48
CA GLY A 83 -14.27 3.59 6.79
C GLY A 83 -14.60 2.15 6.36
N GLY A 84 -14.04 1.13 7.03
CA GLY A 84 -14.23 -0.29 6.66
C GLY A 84 -15.66 -0.82 6.82
N ASN A 85 -16.55 -0.11 7.51
CA ASN A 85 -17.98 -0.45 7.55
C ASN A 85 -18.81 0.16 6.40
N GLY A 86 -18.15 0.92 5.51
CA GLY A 86 -18.72 1.50 4.31
C GLY A 86 -18.78 0.51 3.13
N PHE A 87 -19.23 1.00 1.98
CA PHE A 87 -19.36 0.19 0.76
C PHE A 87 -18.00 -0.30 0.24
N VAL A 88 -17.08 0.62 -0.07
CA VAL A 88 -15.73 0.26 -0.55
C VAL A 88 -14.93 -0.42 0.57
N GLY A 89 -14.96 0.17 1.77
CA GLY A 89 -14.18 -0.32 2.91
C GLY A 89 -14.49 -1.76 3.31
N SER A 90 -15.76 -2.19 3.26
CA SER A 90 -16.09 -3.59 3.60
C SER A 90 -15.56 -4.58 2.58
N ASN A 91 -15.52 -4.23 1.29
CA ASN A 91 -14.91 -5.05 0.26
C ASN A 91 -13.38 -5.10 0.41
N VAL A 92 -12.75 -3.98 0.80
CA VAL A 92 -11.32 -3.96 1.15
C VAL A 92 -11.03 -4.88 2.34
N CYS A 93 -11.84 -4.83 3.41
CA CYS A 93 -11.66 -5.74 4.55
C CYS A 93 -11.80 -7.21 4.15
N LYS A 94 -12.80 -7.57 3.33
CA LYS A 94 -12.97 -8.94 2.83
C LYS A 94 -11.77 -9.40 2.00
N GLU A 95 -11.33 -8.58 1.06
CA GLU A 95 -10.16 -8.88 0.20
C GLU A 95 -8.89 -9.06 1.03
N ALA A 96 -8.65 -8.18 2.01
CA ALA A 96 -7.49 -8.26 2.88
C ALA A 96 -7.48 -9.54 3.75
N LEU A 97 -8.64 -9.90 4.31
CA LEU A 97 -8.79 -11.15 5.06
C LEU A 97 -8.56 -12.39 4.17
N ASN A 98 -9.00 -12.34 2.92
CA ASN A 98 -8.78 -13.44 1.96
C ASN A 98 -7.30 -13.61 1.60
N ARG A 99 -6.48 -12.57 1.76
CA ARG A 99 -5.02 -12.62 1.62
C ARG A 99 -4.28 -12.98 2.91
N GLY A 100 -5.00 -13.34 3.98
CA GLY A 100 -4.40 -13.74 5.26
C GLY A 100 -3.86 -12.58 6.09
N LEU A 101 -4.25 -11.33 5.80
CA LEU A 101 -3.82 -10.17 6.57
C LEU A 101 -4.58 -10.07 7.89
N THR A 102 -3.91 -9.50 8.90
CA THR A 102 -4.58 -9.08 10.13
C THR A 102 -5.27 -7.74 9.87
N VAL A 103 -6.60 -7.70 9.96
CA VAL A 103 -7.39 -6.51 9.57
C VAL A 103 -8.01 -5.83 10.79
N ALA A 104 -7.70 -4.55 10.96
CA ALA A 104 -8.42 -3.63 11.82
C ALA A 104 -9.24 -2.66 10.96
N SER A 105 -10.35 -2.16 11.49
CA SER A 105 -11.10 -1.08 10.87
C SER A 105 -11.50 -0.01 11.87
N LEU A 106 -11.38 1.25 11.46
CA LEU A 106 -11.87 2.40 12.21
C LEU A 106 -13.04 3.05 11.47
N SER A 107 -14.12 3.33 12.19
CA SER A 107 -15.21 4.15 11.68
C SER A 107 -15.98 4.84 12.82
N ARG A 108 -16.79 5.84 12.49
CA ARG A 108 -17.58 6.59 13.49
C ARG A 108 -18.57 5.73 14.27
N SER A 109 -19.14 4.72 13.62
CA SER A 109 -20.11 3.79 14.20
C SER A 109 -19.51 2.44 14.59
N GLY A 110 -18.21 2.23 14.37
CA GLY A 110 -17.55 0.97 14.67
C GLY A 110 -18.07 -0.21 13.85
N ARG A 111 -18.38 -1.31 14.53
CA ARG A 111 -18.75 -2.59 13.91
C ARG A 111 -20.07 -2.46 13.12
N PRO A 112 -20.12 -2.91 11.85
CA PRO A 112 -21.36 -2.93 11.08
C PRO A 112 -22.35 -3.96 11.63
N SER A 113 -23.65 -3.77 11.38
CA SER A 113 -24.72 -4.73 11.72
C SER A 113 -24.76 -5.99 10.83
N ILE A 114 -23.73 -6.21 10.01
CA ILE A 114 -23.66 -7.34 9.06
C ILE A 114 -23.37 -8.63 9.83
N GLN A 115 -24.20 -9.65 9.60
CA GLN A 115 -24.07 -10.99 10.21
C GLN A 115 -23.33 -11.96 9.28
N GLU A 116 -22.14 -11.56 8.80
CA GLU A 116 -21.29 -12.43 7.96
C GLU A 116 -20.06 -12.87 8.76
N SER A 117 -19.63 -14.12 8.61
CA SER A 117 -18.54 -14.71 9.40
C SER A 117 -17.21 -13.96 9.29
N TRP A 118 -16.91 -13.35 8.13
CA TRP A 118 -15.71 -12.54 7.96
C TRP A 118 -15.67 -11.31 8.88
N ALA A 119 -16.83 -10.75 9.25
CA ALA A 119 -16.89 -9.56 10.11
C ALA A 119 -16.42 -9.88 11.54
N ASN A 120 -16.47 -11.14 11.96
CA ASN A 120 -15.90 -11.60 13.24
C ASN A 120 -14.37 -11.62 13.24
N ARG A 121 -13.74 -11.63 12.05
CA ARG A 121 -12.27 -11.64 11.90
C ARG A 121 -11.66 -10.24 11.81
N VAL A 122 -12.48 -9.19 11.77
CA VAL A 122 -12.03 -7.79 11.74
C VAL A 122 -12.04 -7.23 13.16
N MET A 123 -10.94 -6.58 13.57
CA MET A 123 -10.90 -5.78 14.79
C MET A 123 -11.58 -4.43 14.53
N TRP A 124 -12.78 -4.23 15.08
CA TRP A 124 -13.55 -3.02 14.88
C TRP A 124 -13.26 -1.99 15.97
N HIS A 125 -12.82 -0.81 15.56
CA HIS A 125 -12.63 0.35 16.41
C HIS A 125 -13.68 1.41 16.08
N GLN A 126 -14.27 1.98 17.12
CA GLN A 126 -15.07 3.19 17.00
C GLN A 126 -14.18 4.39 17.28
N GLY A 127 -14.22 5.41 16.41
CA GLY A 127 -13.46 6.63 16.65
C GLY A 127 -13.70 7.72 15.61
N ASN A 128 -13.09 8.87 15.85
CA ASN A 128 -13.28 10.08 15.07
C ASN A 128 -11.93 10.61 14.56
N LEU A 129 -11.79 10.75 13.24
CA LEU A 129 -10.56 11.25 12.61
C LEU A 129 -10.25 12.72 12.95
N PHE A 130 -11.21 13.47 13.49
CA PHE A 130 -10.95 14.83 14.02
C PHE A 130 -10.32 14.81 15.41
N LEU A 131 -10.32 13.66 16.10
CA LEU A 131 -9.84 13.49 17.47
C LEU A 131 -8.86 12.32 17.50
N THR A 132 -7.57 12.59 17.24
CA THR A 132 -6.52 11.55 17.14
C THR A 132 -6.48 10.63 18.36
N GLU A 133 -6.68 11.16 19.57
CA GLU A 133 -6.74 10.38 20.80
C GLU A 133 -7.77 9.24 20.76
N SER A 134 -8.89 9.42 20.05
CA SER A 134 -9.98 8.45 19.99
C SER A 134 -9.63 7.15 19.25
N TRP A 135 -8.49 7.09 18.57
CA TRP A 135 -8.12 5.93 17.74
C TRP A 135 -6.62 5.62 17.72
N LYS A 136 -5.84 6.17 18.67
CA LYS A 136 -4.41 5.84 18.83
C LYS A 136 -4.18 4.33 18.99
N ASP A 137 -5.07 3.64 19.70
CA ASP A 137 -4.98 2.19 19.88
C ASP A 137 -5.15 1.43 18.56
N ALA A 138 -5.94 1.96 17.63
CA ALA A 138 -6.12 1.35 16.31
C ALA A 138 -4.84 1.40 15.47
N LEU A 139 -3.95 2.37 15.72
CA LEU A 139 -2.65 2.52 15.03
C LEU A 139 -1.55 1.59 15.56
N LYS A 140 -1.71 1.00 16.75
CA LYS A 140 -0.68 0.15 17.36
C LYS A 140 -0.36 -1.06 16.46
N GLY A 141 0.90 -1.17 16.06
CA GLY A 141 1.42 -2.27 15.23
C GLY A 141 0.93 -2.27 13.79
N VAL A 142 0.30 -1.18 13.31
CA VAL A 142 -0.19 -1.06 11.93
C VAL A 142 1.00 -0.87 10.98
N THR A 143 1.05 -1.69 9.93
CA THR A 143 2.09 -1.60 8.90
C THR A 143 1.64 -0.80 7.68
N SER A 144 0.34 -0.82 7.39
CA SER A 144 -0.27 -0.08 6.29
C SER A 144 -1.71 0.35 6.58
N ILE A 145 -2.12 1.44 5.93
CA ILE A 145 -3.48 1.99 6.03
C ILE A 145 -4.12 2.10 4.65
N ILE A 146 -5.42 1.81 4.58
CA ILE A 146 -6.27 2.16 3.43
C ILE A 146 -7.40 3.07 3.93
N SER A 147 -7.46 4.30 3.42
CA SER A 147 -8.58 5.21 3.71
C SER A 147 -9.65 5.16 2.64
N CYS A 148 -10.84 4.69 3.05
CA CYS A 148 -12.07 4.71 2.28
C CYS A 148 -13.05 5.79 2.78
N VAL A 149 -12.55 6.78 3.53
CA VAL A 149 -13.38 7.83 4.13
C VAL A 149 -13.77 8.86 3.08
N GLY A 150 -15.07 8.96 2.84
CA GLY A 150 -15.67 10.01 2.04
C GLY A 150 -17.14 10.17 2.39
N GLY A 151 -17.69 11.32 2.03
CA GLY A 151 -19.08 11.67 2.32
C GLY A 151 -19.60 12.79 1.44
N PHE A 152 -20.92 12.84 1.31
CA PHE A 152 -21.66 13.87 0.58
C PHE A 152 -22.50 14.69 1.56
N GLY A 153 -22.80 15.94 1.22
CA GLY A 153 -23.50 16.89 2.08
C GLY A 153 -23.35 18.31 1.56
N SER A 154 -23.40 19.30 2.45
CA SER A 154 -23.06 20.68 2.08
C SER A 154 -21.59 20.79 1.63
N ASN A 155 -21.25 21.83 0.87
CA ASN A 155 -19.88 22.04 0.38
C ASN A 155 -18.84 21.99 1.53
N SER A 156 -19.10 22.71 2.63
CA SER A 156 -18.25 22.70 3.83
C SER A 156 -18.15 21.31 4.48
N GLN A 157 -19.27 20.59 4.59
CA GLN A 157 -19.26 19.22 5.13
C GLN A 157 -18.43 18.29 4.24
N MET A 158 -18.57 18.39 2.92
CA MET A 158 -17.81 17.61 1.96
C MET A 158 -16.31 17.91 2.06
N TYR A 159 -15.91 19.19 2.14
CA TYR A 159 -14.51 19.54 2.33
C TYR A 159 -13.96 18.96 3.64
N LYS A 160 -14.71 19.11 4.72
CA LYS A 160 -14.32 18.62 6.05
C LYS A 160 -14.13 17.10 6.09
N ILE A 161 -15.06 16.32 5.51
CA ILE A 161 -14.98 14.85 5.54
C ILE A 161 -14.01 14.28 4.49
N ASN A 162 -13.97 14.84 3.28
CA ASN A 162 -13.12 14.30 2.20
C ASN A 162 -11.68 14.84 2.29
N GLY A 163 -11.48 16.05 2.81
CA GLY A 163 -10.17 16.67 3.02
C GLY A 163 -9.69 16.56 4.47
N THR A 164 -10.19 17.41 5.36
CA THR A 164 -9.64 17.58 6.73
C THR A 164 -9.53 16.26 7.51
N ALA A 165 -10.56 15.40 7.46
CA ALA A 165 -10.51 14.11 8.14
C ALA A 165 -9.39 13.19 7.61
N ASN A 166 -9.20 13.15 6.28
CA ASN A 166 -8.16 12.34 5.65
C ASN A 166 -6.76 12.92 5.88
N ILE A 167 -6.61 14.24 5.82
CA ILE A 167 -5.35 14.94 6.16
C ILE A 167 -4.92 14.60 7.59
N ASN A 168 -5.84 14.66 8.56
CA ASN A 168 -5.55 14.29 9.94
C ASN A 168 -5.13 12.82 10.06
N ALA A 169 -5.80 11.92 9.35
CA ALA A 169 -5.45 10.51 9.33
C ALA A 169 -4.06 10.25 8.75
N ILE A 170 -3.71 10.93 7.65
CA ILE A 170 -2.39 10.83 7.00
C ILE A 170 -1.30 11.29 7.97
N ARG A 171 -1.52 12.42 8.66
CA ARG A 171 -0.58 12.97 9.65
C ARG A 171 -0.38 12.03 10.83
N ALA A 172 -1.47 11.59 11.45
CA ALA A 172 -1.42 10.67 12.58
C ALA A 172 -0.73 9.34 12.21
N ALA A 173 -1.00 8.81 11.01
CA ALA A 173 -0.34 7.61 10.51
C ALA A 173 1.16 7.81 10.28
N SER A 174 1.54 8.97 9.72
CA SER A 174 2.95 9.32 9.46
C SER A 174 3.72 9.45 10.77
N GLU A 175 3.13 10.12 11.76
CA GLU A 175 3.67 10.27 13.12
C GLU A 175 3.80 8.93 13.86
N ALA A 176 2.88 7.99 13.60
CA ALA A 176 2.94 6.63 14.13
C ALA A 176 3.93 5.71 13.38
N GLY A 177 4.63 6.19 12.36
CA GLY A 177 5.63 5.42 11.61
C GLY A 177 5.05 4.37 10.65
N VAL A 178 3.77 4.51 10.26
CA VAL A 178 3.16 3.64 9.25
C VAL A 178 3.90 3.82 7.92
N LYS A 179 4.22 2.72 7.23
CA LYS A 179 5.10 2.77 6.05
C LYS A 179 4.36 2.98 4.73
N ARG A 180 3.12 2.51 4.64
CA ARG A 180 2.30 2.61 3.42
C ARG A 180 0.92 3.17 3.73
N PHE A 181 0.46 4.10 2.92
CA PHE A 181 -0.86 4.70 3.05
C PHE A 181 -1.52 4.77 1.67
N VAL A 182 -2.67 4.13 1.54
CA VAL A 182 -3.48 4.11 0.33
C VAL A 182 -4.72 4.97 0.54
N TYR A 183 -5.02 5.87 -0.38
CA TYR A 183 -6.18 6.74 -0.32
C TYR A 183 -7.13 6.51 -1.50
N ILE A 184 -8.40 6.26 -1.22
CA ILE A 184 -9.44 6.12 -2.25
C ILE A 184 -10.04 7.50 -2.55
N SER A 185 -9.45 8.16 -3.55
CA SER A 185 -9.88 9.45 -4.08
C SER A 185 -11.01 9.28 -5.11
N ALA A 186 -11.12 10.16 -6.10
CA ALA A 186 -12.06 10.11 -7.20
C ALA A 186 -11.41 10.67 -8.46
N ALA A 187 -11.80 10.12 -9.62
CA ALA A 187 -11.49 10.73 -10.91
C ALA A 187 -12.26 12.06 -11.08
N ASP A 188 -11.71 13.00 -11.85
CA ASP A 188 -12.39 14.26 -12.18
C ASP A 188 -13.50 14.02 -13.21
N PHE A 189 -14.68 14.59 -12.97
CA PHE A 189 -15.85 14.46 -13.85
C PHE A 189 -16.29 15.82 -14.41
N GLY A 190 -15.32 16.64 -14.82
CA GLY A 190 -15.54 17.90 -15.53
C GLY A 190 -16.58 18.79 -14.83
N LEU A 191 -17.73 19.01 -15.48
CA LEU A 191 -18.82 19.85 -14.97
C LEU A 191 -19.36 19.44 -13.60
N VAL A 192 -19.30 18.15 -13.24
CA VAL A 192 -19.72 17.66 -11.91
C VAL A 192 -18.81 18.20 -10.80
N ASN A 193 -17.57 18.58 -11.13
CA ASN A 193 -16.66 19.19 -10.17
C ASN A 193 -17.18 20.53 -9.65
N TYR A 194 -17.90 21.30 -10.47
CA TYR A 194 -18.50 22.57 -10.04
C TYR A 194 -19.65 22.36 -9.05
N LEU A 195 -20.46 21.32 -9.25
CA LEU A 195 -21.56 20.99 -8.33
C LEU A 195 -21.06 20.40 -7.00
N LEU A 196 -19.94 19.70 -7.02
CA LEU A 196 -19.35 19.02 -5.86
C LEU A 196 -17.98 19.62 -5.50
N GLN A 197 -17.83 20.94 -5.58
CA GLN A 197 -16.54 21.62 -5.41
C GLN A 197 -15.84 21.22 -4.10
N GLY A 198 -16.53 21.31 -2.95
CA GLY A 198 -15.94 20.93 -1.66
C GLY A 198 -15.56 19.45 -1.55
N TYR A 199 -16.20 18.56 -2.30
CA TYR A 199 -15.81 17.15 -2.37
C TYR A 199 -14.46 17.00 -3.07
N TYR A 200 -14.32 17.55 -4.28
CA TYR A 200 -13.09 17.44 -5.06
C TYR A 200 -11.95 18.22 -4.44
N GLU A 201 -12.17 19.45 -3.98
CA GLU A 201 -11.15 20.23 -3.28
C GLU A 201 -10.65 19.51 -2.03
N GLY A 202 -11.56 18.94 -1.23
CA GLY A 202 -11.19 18.14 -0.07
C GLY A 202 -10.33 16.93 -0.48
N LYS A 203 -10.75 16.17 -1.50
CA LYS A 203 -9.97 15.02 -1.99
C LYS A 203 -8.60 15.42 -2.51
N ARG A 204 -8.50 16.50 -3.29
CA ARG A 204 -7.22 17.02 -3.82
C ARG A 204 -6.31 17.50 -2.69
N ALA A 205 -6.84 18.15 -1.66
CA ALA A 205 -6.04 18.54 -0.49
C ALA A 205 -5.46 17.32 0.26
N ALA A 206 -6.26 16.26 0.44
CA ALA A 206 -5.79 15.01 1.04
C ALA A 206 -4.75 14.29 0.17
N GLU A 207 -4.89 14.31 -1.15
CA GLU A 207 -3.89 13.78 -2.08
C GLU A 207 -2.54 14.51 -1.95
N THR A 208 -2.56 15.84 -1.90
CA THR A 208 -1.34 16.64 -1.72
C THR A 208 -0.63 16.32 -0.40
N GLU A 209 -1.37 16.25 0.71
CA GLU A 209 -0.79 15.87 2.00
C GLU A 209 -0.21 14.45 1.96
N LEU A 210 -0.90 13.50 1.32
CA LEU A 210 -0.44 12.12 1.20
C LEU A 210 0.89 12.03 0.43
N LEU A 211 0.98 12.68 -0.73
CA LEU A 211 2.20 12.69 -1.54
C LEU A 211 3.37 13.38 -0.82
N THR A 212 3.07 14.39 0.00
CA THR A 212 4.07 15.10 0.81
C THR A 212 4.62 14.23 1.94
N ARG A 213 3.74 13.54 2.68
CA ARG A 213 4.12 12.73 3.86
C ARG A 213 4.63 11.33 3.50
N TYR A 214 4.20 10.78 2.36
CA TYR A 214 4.53 9.42 1.92
C TYR A 214 5.11 9.39 0.49
N PRO A 215 6.27 10.01 0.24
CA PRO A 215 6.87 10.06 -1.10
C PRO A 215 7.16 8.67 -1.70
N TYR A 216 7.45 7.67 -0.84
CA TYR A 216 7.78 6.30 -1.26
C TYR A 216 6.72 5.25 -0.93
N GLY A 217 5.69 5.62 -0.16
CA GLY A 217 4.69 4.69 0.37
C GLY A 217 3.24 5.13 0.17
N GLY A 218 3.02 6.28 -0.47
CA GLY A 218 1.71 6.89 -0.69
C GLY A 218 1.15 6.44 -2.02
N VAL A 219 -0.05 5.87 -2.02
CA VAL A 219 -0.77 5.47 -3.23
C VAL A 219 -2.15 6.09 -3.25
N ILE A 220 -2.51 6.76 -4.33
CA ILE A 220 -3.82 7.38 -4.52
C ILE A 220 -4.54 6.62 -5.61
N LEU A 221 -5.68 6.02 -5.29
CA LEU A 221 -6.58 5.46 -6.30
C LEU A 221 -7.61 6.51 -6.68
N ARG A 222 -7.70 6.87 -7.97
CA ARG A 222 -8.74 7.75 -8.52
C ARG A 222 -9.74 6.93 -9.35
N PRO A 223 -10.63 6.15 -8.73
CA PRO A 223 -11.65 5.40 -9.46
C PRO A 223 -12.68 6.33 -10.09
N GLY A 224 -13.31 5.85 -11.16
CA GLY A 224 -14.55 6.40 -11.69
C GLY A 224 -15.74 6.02 -10.82
N PHE A 225 -16.92 5.90 -11.43
CA PHE A 225 -18.10 5.43 -10.70
C PHE A 225 -17.89 4.00 -10.19
N ILE A 226 -17.94 3.81 -8.87
CA ILE A 226 -17.74 2.49 -8.25
C ILE A 226 -19.08 1.77 -8.15
N HIS A 227 -19.21 0.61 -8.79
CA HIS A 227 -20.44 -0.18 -8.77
C HIS A 227 -20.25 -1.53 -8.05
N GLY A 228 -21.37 -2.09 -7.57
CA GLY A 228 -21.43 -3.36 -6.88
C GLY A 228 -22.61 -3.44 -5.90
N THR A 229 -22.73 -4.56 -5.20
CA THR A 229 -23.83 -4.80 -4.26
C THR A 229 -23.36 -4.56 -2.82
N ARG A 230 -24.07 -3.71 -2.07
CA ARG A 230 -23.91 -3.61 -0.62
C ARG A 230 -25.02 -4.40 0.07
N ARG A 231 -24.66 -5.20 1.06
CA ARG A 231 -25.65 -5.80 1.97
C ARG A 231 -25.77 -4.93 3.20
N VAL A 232 -26.97 -4.46 3.51
CA VAL A 232 -27.28 -3.74 4.76
C VAL A 232 -28.41 -4.53 5.43
N GLY A 233 -28.08 -5.27 6.48
CA GLY A 233 -29.00 -6.27 7.04
C GLY A 233 -29.28 -7.39 6.04
N SER A 234 -30.56 -7.73 5.84
CA SER A 234 -31.03 -8.74 4.88
C SER A 234 -31.16 -8.22 3.44
N MET A 235 -31.05 -6.90 3.21
CA MET A 235 -31.30 -6.29 1.89
C MET A 235 -30.01 -6.17 1.06
N LYS A 236 -30.06 -6.67 -0.18
CA LYS A 236 -29.03 -6.43 -1.21
C LYS A 236 -29.37 -5.12 -1.93
N LEU A 237 -28.67 -4.05 -1.58
CA LEU A 237 -28.80 -2.78 -2.27
C LEU A 237 -27.76 -2.73 -3.40
N PRO A 238 -28.15 -2.84 -4.69
CA PRO A 238 -27.27 -2.50 -5.79
C PRO A 238 -27.01 -0.99 -5.72
N LEU A 239 -25.84 -0.60 -5.20
CA LEU A 239 -25.50 0.81 -4.99
C LEU A 239 -25.15 1.55 -6.30
N GLY A 240 -25.54 1.01 -7.46
CA GLY A 240 -25.63 1.80 -8.68
C GLY A 240 -26.60 2.99 -8.55
N VAL A 241 -27.51 2.96 -7.57
CA VAL A 241 -28.64 3.90 -7.48
C VAL A 241 -28.59 4.82 -6.24
N ILE A 242 -28.10 4.37 -5.08
CA ILE A 242 -28.29 5.09 -3.79
C ILE A 242 -27.38 6.29 -3.55
N GLY A 243 -26.43 6.58 -4.43
CA GLY A 243 -25.54 7.73 -4.28
C GLY A 243 -25.13 8.30 -5.61
N SER A 244 -25.95 8.10 -6.63
CA SER A 244 -25.67 8.70 -7.91
C SER A 244 -25.70 10.23 -7.72
N PRO A 245 -24.61 10.95 -8.07
CA PRO A 245 -24.74 12.35 -8.40
C PRO A 245 -25.80 12.52 -9.49
N LEU A 246 -26.12 11.46 -10.23
CA LEU A 246 -27.13 11.40 -11.28
C LEU A 246 -28.51 11.86 -10.81
N GLU A 247 -28.95 11.64 -9.58
CA GLU A 247 -30.28 12.13 -9.13
C GLU A 247 -30.27 13.64 -8.81
N THR A 248 -29.19 14.12 -8.18
CA THR A 248 -28.91 15.57 -8.02
C THR A 248 -28.69 16.26 -9.37
N VAL A 249 -27.96 15.61 -10.27
CA VAL A 249 -27.72 16.03 -11.65
C VAL A 249 -29.03 15.98 -12.42
N LEU A 250 -29.89 14.96 -12.27
CA LEU A 250 -31.18 14.87 -12.97
C LEU A 250 -32.14 15.96 -12.52
N GLN A 251 -32.23 16.23 -11.22
CA GLN A 251 -33.03 17.33 -10.69
C GLN A 251 -32.56 18.68 -11.25
N TYR A 252 -31.26 18.83 -11.52
CA TYR A 252 -30.69 20.04 -12.15
C TYR A 252 -30.72 20.01 -13.69
N THR A 253 -30.79 18.83 -14.33
CA THR A 253 -30.84 18.68 -15.80
C THR A 253 -32.16 19.12 -16.41
N LYS A 254 -33.25 19.20 -15.62
CA LYS A 254 -34.49 19.86 -16.09
C LYS A 254 -34.25 21.30 -16.54
N ALA A 255 -33.20 21.96 -16.04
CA ALA A 255 -32.82 23.32 -16.40
C ALA A 255 -31.72 23.42 -17.48
N LEU A 256 -31.18 22.31 -17.99
CA LEU A 256 -29.93 22.29 -18.79
C LEU A 256 -30.06 21.61 -20.16
N ASN A 257 -31.24 21.68 -20.80
CA ASN A 257 -31.46 21.16 -22.16
C ASN A 257 -30.72 21.92 -23.29
N GLN A 258 -29.80 22.83 -22.99
CA GLN A 258 -29.18 23.73 -23.98
C GLN A 258 -27.64 23.78 -23.97
N ILE A 259 -26.93 22.84 -23.35
CA ILE A 259 -25.45 22.85 -23.37
C ILE A 259 -24.92 21.72 -24.26
N PRO A 260 -24.04 22.01 -25.25
CA PRO A 260 -23.47 21.01 -26.13
C PRO A 260 -22.60 20.03 -25.33
N LEU A 261 -23.09 18.80 -25.34
CA LEU A 261 -22.51 17.55 -24.91
C LEU A 261 -21.06 17.38 -25.39
N VAL A 262 -20.10 17.16 -24.48
CA VAL A 262 -19.04 16.12 -24.47
C VAL A 262 -18.09 16.46 -23.31
N GLY A 263 -17.98 15.61 -22.28
CA GLY A 263 -16.92 15.78 -21.26
C GLY A 263 -17.04 15.13 -19.87
N PRO A 264 -18.21 14.62 -19.41
CA PRO A 264 -18.27 13.88 -18.14
C PRO A 264 -18.64 12.38 -18.24
N LEU A 265 -18.96 11.87 -19.44
CA LEU A 265 -19.56 10.53 -19.65
C LEU A 265 -18.53 9.41 -19.95
N LEU A 266 -17.25 9.72 -20.10
CA LEU A 266 -16.25 8.78 -20.66
C LEU A 266 -15.39 8.05 -19.63
N THR A 267 -15.51 8.35 -18.34
CA THR A 267 -14.74 7.63 -17.31
C THR A 267 -15.42 6.29 -17.03
N PRO A 268 -14.77 5.15 -17.33
CA PRO A 268 -15.44 3.86 -17.24
C PRO A 268 -15.78 3.51 -15.78
N PRO A 269 -16.92 2.88 -15.53
CA PRO A 269 -17.26 2.40 -14.20
C PRO A 269 -16.26 1.31 -13.77
N VAL A 270 -16.02 1.23 -12.46
CA VAL A 270 -15.09 0.27 -11.86
C VAL A 270 -15.81 -0.56 -10.81
N SER A 271 -15.61 -1.88 -10.84
CA SER A 271 -16.19 -2.74 -9.81
C SER A 271 -15.53 -2.48 -8.46
N VAL A 272 -16.31 -2.49 -7.38
CA VAL A 272 -15.79 -2.36 -6.01
C VAL A 272 -14.75 -3.43 -5.67
N ASN A 273 -14.88 -4.63 -6.26
CA ASN A 273 -13.91 -5.71 -6.10
C ASN A 273 -12.56 -5.38 -6.73
N ALA A 274 -12.54 -4.76 -7.91
CA ALA A 274 -11.29 -4.31 -8.53
C ALA A 274 -10.61 -3.24 -7.69
N VAL A 275 -11.37 -2.24 -7.21
CA VAL A 275 -10.83 -1.21 -6.31
C VAL A 275 -10.24 -1.85 -5.04
N ALA A 276 -10.95 -2.81 -4.43
CA ALA A 276 -10.48 -3.51 -3.23
C ALA A 276 -9.18 -4.30 -3.49
N LYS A 277 -9.13 -5.09 -4.57
CA LYS A 277 -7.95 -5.87 -4.96
C LYS A 277 -6.72 -4.99 -5.15
N VAL A 278 -6.88 -3.86 -5.85
CA VAL A 278 -5.79 -2.92 -6.12
C VAL A 278 -5.38 -2.19 -4.85
N ALA A 279 -6.33 -1.77 -4.02
CA ALA A 279 -6.03 -1.10 -2.75
C ALA A 279 -5.22 -2.01 -1.80
N VAL A 280 -5.64 -3.27 -1.64
CA VAL A 280 -4.93 -4.24 -0.79
C VAL A 280 -3.57 -4.60 -1.37
N ARG A 281 -3.46 -4.73 -2.70
CA ARG A 281 -2.15 -4.93 -3.34
C ARG A 281 -1.23 -3.73 -3.09
N ALA A 282 -1.71 -2.52 -3.30
CA ALA A 282 -0.93 -1.30 -3.09
C ALA A 282 -0.44 -1.13 -1.64
N SER A 283 -1.23 -1.60 -0.66
CA SER A 283 -0.89 -1.51 0.76
C SER A 283 0.09 -2.59 1.25
N THR A 284 0.37 -3.64 0.47
CA THR A 284 1.15 -4.81 0.91
C THR A 284 2.33 -5.12 -0.01
N ASP A 285 2.16 -5.00 -1.33
CA ASP A 285 3.19 -5.31 -2.32
C ASP A 285 4.28 -4.22 -2.31
N PRO A 286 5.53 -4.53 -1.89
CA PRO A 286 6.60 -3.55 -1.82
C PRO A 286 7.00 -3.01 -3.19
N VAL A 287 6.70 -3.75 -4.26
CA VAL A 287 7.02 -3.40 -5.66
C VAL A 287 5.93 -2.50 -6.26
N PHE A 288 4.76 -2.38 -5.62
CA PHE A 288 3.71 -1.51 -6.12
C PHE A 288 4.17 -0.04 -6.07
N PRO A 289 4.15 0.69 -7.21
CA PRO A 289 4.72 2.02 -7.30
C PRO A 289 3.90 3.03 -6.48
N PRO A 290 4.56 4.00 -5.80
CA PRO A 290 3.88 5.12 -5.18
C PRO A 290 3.30 6.07 -6.25
N GLY A 291 2.35 6.92 -5.85
CA GLY A 291 1.75 7.94 -6.70
C GLY A 291 0.28 7.68 -7.03
N ILE A 292 -0.18 8.23 -8.15
CA ILE A 292 -1.58 8.21 -8.56
C ILE A 292 -1.83 7.05 -9.51
N VAL A 293 -2.86 6.26 -9.21
CA VAL A 293 -3.41 5.21 -10.07
C VAL A 293 -4.79 5.67 -10.52
N ASP A 294 -4.91 5.95 -11.80
CA ASP A 294 -6.16 6.34 -12.43
C ASP A 294 -7.09 5.14 -12.67
N VAL A 295 -8.24 5.40 -13.29
CA VAL A 295 -9.26 4.40 -13.57
C VAL A 295 -8.74 3.23 -14.39
N TYR A 296 -7.94 3.52 -15.42
CA TYR A 296 -7.34 2.51 -16.30
C TYR A 296 -6.29 1.68 -15.56
N GLY A 297 -5.48 2.32 -14.72
CA GLY A 297 -4.55 1.65 -13.82
C GLY A 297 -5.27 0.68 -12.88
N ILE A 298 -6.38 1.09 -12.28
CA ILE A 298 -7.18 0.22 -11.40
C ILE A 298 -7.73 -1.00 -12.17
N GLN A 299 -8.23 -0.80 -13.39
CA GLN A 299 -8.70 -1.91 -14.22
C GLN A 299 -7.57 -2.87 -14.57
N ARG A 300 -6.41 -2.35 -14.99
CA ARG A 300 -5.23 -3.14 -15.35
C ARG A 300 -4.69 -3.95 -14.16
N TYR A 301 -4.51 -3.32 -13.01
CA TYR A 301 -4.04 -4.02 -11.80
C TYR A 301 -5.09 -4.98 -11.23
N GLY A 302 -6.38 -4.71 -11.42
CA GLY A 302 -7.48 -5.57 -10.98
C GLY A 302 -7.65 -6.86 -11.79
N GLN A 303 -7.18 -6.89 -13.04
CA GLN A 303 -7.21 -8.06 -13.92
C GLN A 303 -6.01 -9.00 -13.74
N GLN A 304 -4.89 -8.50 -13.20
CA GLN A 304 -3.71 -9.32 -12.94
C GLN A 304 -3.96 -10.27 -11.76
N GLN A 305 -4.46 -11.47 -12.05
CA GLN A 305 -4.37 -12.60 -11.15
C GLN A 305 -3.01 -13.27 -11.35
N ARG A 306 -2.19 -13.33 -10.31
CA ARG A 306 -1.11 -14.29 -10.17
C ARG A 306 -1.28 -15.00 -8.85
#